data_AF-A0A485BA26-F1
#
_entry.id   AF-A0A485BA26-F1
#
_cell.length_a   1.000
_cell.length_b   1.000
_cell.length_c   1.000
_cell.angle_alpha   90.00
_cell.angle_beta   90.00
_cell.angle_gamma   90.00
#
_symmetry.space_group_name_H-M   'P 1'
#
loop_
_entity.id
_entity.type
_entity.pdbx_description
1 polymer ?
#
loop_
_entity_poly.entity_id
_entity_poly.type
_entity_poly.pdbx_seq_one_letter_code
_entity_poly.pdbx_strand_id
1 'polypeptide(L)'
;MPKSVVKAPTKYDLFHGHIGAMDVMALALKKAARMIEDGQLEQRVAKRYAGWSREVGQQILQGQMSLAQTARYAEQHNLNPQHQSGHQELLENLVNAYLFE
;
A
#
# COMPACT_ATOMS: atom_id res chain seq x y z
N MET A 1 -40.84 31.29 5.88
CA MET A 1 -39.44 30.89 6.13
C MET A 1 -38.57 31.44 5.00
N PRO A 2 -37.54 32.26 5.27
CA PRO A 2 -36.66 32.76 4.23
C PRO A 2 -35.82 31.61 3.67
N LYS A 3 -35.83 31.46 2.34
CA LYS A 3 -34.97 30.50 1.63
C LYS A 3 -33.51 30.91 1.88
N SER A 4 -32.69 30.00 2.39
CA SER A 4 -31.25 30.20 2.48
C SER A 4 -30.70 30.48 1.08
N VAL A 5 -30.27 31.72 0.85
CA VAL A 5 -29.58 32.08 -0.39
C VAL A 5 -28.20 31.45 -0.32
N VAL A 6 -28.00 30.33 -1.02
CA VAL A 6 -26.67 29.81 -1.30
C VAL A 6 -25.93 30.87 -2.11
N LYS A 7 -24.90 31.48 -1.52
CA LYS A 7 -24.11 32.53 -2.16
C LYS A 7 -23.30 31.90 -3.30
N ALA A 8 -23.43 32.45 -4.51
CA ALA A 8 -22.65 32.00 -5.66
C ALA A 8 -21.14 32.23 -5.43
N PRO A 9 -20.27 31.31 -5.90
CA PRO A 9 -18.83 31.47 -5.75
C PRO A 9 -18.36 32.75 -6.46
N THR A 10 -17.54 33.51 -5.74
CA THR A 10 -16.86 34.70 -6.23
C THR A 10 -15.66 34.31 -7.09
N LYS A 11 -15.14 35.25 -7.88
CA LYS A 11 -13.91 35.04 -8.66
C LYS A 11 -12.70 34.62 -7.81
N TYR A 12 -12.65 35.01 -6.52
CA TYR A 12 -11.57 34.65 -5.61
C TYR A 12 -11.67 33.21 -5.11
N ASP A 13 -12.86 32.63 -5.06
CA ASP A 13 -13.05 31.24 -4.63
C ASP A 13 -12.37 30.26 -5.59
N LEU A 14 -12.27 30.61 -6.88
CA LEU A 14 -11.49 29.83 -7.86
C LEU A 14 -10.00 29.81 -7.52
N PHE A 15 -9.43 30.95 -7.11
CA PHE A 15 -8.03 31.03 -6.71
C PHE A 15 -7.78 30.28 -5.42
N HIS A 16 -8.64 30.45 -4.41
CA HIS A 16 -8.54 29.71 -3.15
C HIS A 16 -8.63 28.19 -3.37
N GLY A 17 -9.53 27.74 -4.25
CA GLY A 17 -9.65 26.32 -4.61
C GLY A 17 -8.39 25.75 -5.25
N HIS A 18 -7.81 26.45 -6.23
CA HIS A 18 -6.59 25.98 -6.89
C HIS A 18 -5.36 26.02 -5.97
N ILE A 19 -5.19 27.12 -5.23
CA ILE A 19 -4.08 27.25 -4.27
C ILE A 19 -4.17 26.14 -3.22
N GLY A 20 -5.35 25.94 -2.62
CA GLY A 20 -5.55 24.88 -1.63
C GLY A 20 -5.28 23.49 -2.20
N ALA A 21 -5.72 23.20 -3.44
CA ALA A 21 -5.43 21.92 -4.08
C ALA A 21 -3.93 21.73 -4.37
N MET A 22 -3.25 22.78 -4.83
CA MET A 22 -1.80 22.76 -5.07
C MET A 22 -1.02 22.52 -3.77
N ASP A 23 -1.41 23.15 -2.67
CA ASP A 23 -0.79 22.96 -1.36
C ASP A 23 -1.00 21.52 -0.84
N VAL A 24 -2.20 20.98 -0.97
CA VAL A 24 -2.51 19.58 -0.60
C VAL A 24 -1.67 18.61 -1.42
N MET A 25 -1.57 18.81 -2.74
CA MET A 25 -0.77 17.95 -3.62
C MET A 25 0.72 18.05 -3.30
N ALA A 26 1.23 19.25 -3.02
CA ALA A 26 2.63 19.46 -2.65
C ALA A 26 2.97 18.75 -1.31
N LEU A 27 2.08 18.85 -0.32
CA LEU A 27 2.24 18.15 0.95
C LEU A 27 2.20 16.63 0.75
N ALA A 28 1.19 16.13 0.04
CA ALA A 28 1.03 14.70 -0.25
C ALA A 28 2.26 14.13 -0.96
N LEU A 29 2.79 14.85 -1.96
CA LEU A 29 4.02 14.46 -2.67
C LEU A 29 5.20 14.33 -1.72
N LYS A 30 5.44 15.32 -0.85
CA LYS A 30 6.55 15.29 0.11
C LYS A 30 6.42 14.14 1.11
N LYS A 31 5.23 13.90 1.65
CA LYS A 31 5.00 12.80 2.60
C LYS A 31 5.14 11.44 1.91
N ALA A 32 4.62 11.29 0.69
CA ALA A 32 4.76 10.08 -0.10
C ALA A 32 6.21 9.78 -0.48
N ALA A 33 6.98 10.81 -0.89
CA ALA A 33 8.41 10.65 -1.17
C ALA A 33 9.16 10.13 0.06
N ARG A 34 8.95 10.74 1.24
CA ARG A 34 9.54 10.27 2.49
C ARG A 34 9.14 8.82 2.83
N MET A 35 7.87 8.45 2.67
CA MET A 35 7.40 7.07 2.87
C MET A 35 8.12 6.05 1.98
N ILE A 36 8.38 6.42 0.73
CA ILE A 36 9.07 5.57 -0.24
C ILE A 36 10.57 5.50 0.08
N GLU A 37 11.20 6.64 0.34
CA GLU A 37 12.64 6.74 0.65
C GLU A 37 13.00 5.98 1.93
N ASP A 38 12.17 6.06 2.96
CA ASP A 38 12.35 5.29 4.20
C ASP A 38 12.13 3.78 4.01
N GLY A 39 11.35 3.39 2.99
CA GLY A 39 11.14 2.00 2.58
C GLY A 39 10.43 1.09 3.61
N GLN A 40 9.90 1.62 4.72
CA GLN A 40 9.33 0.78 5.78
C GLN A 40 8.13 -0.06 5.33
N LEU A 41 7.27 0.51 4.48
CA LEU A 41 6.13 -0.23 3.91
C LEU A 41 6.61 -1.33 2.96
N GLU A 42 7.57 -1.02 2.08
CA GLU A 42 8.16 -1.98 1.14
C GLU A 42 8.82 -3.15 1.88
N GLN A 43 9.59 -2.89 2.94
CA GLN A 43 10.22 -3.93 3.76
C GLN A 43 9.19 -4.89 4.36
N ARG A 44 8.04 -4.38 4.80
CA ARG A 44 6.96 -5.23 5.36
C ARG A 44 6.28 -6.08 4.28
N VAL A 45 6.07 -5.53 3.09
CA VAL A 45 5.59 -6.29 1.92
C VAL A 45 6.60 -7.37 1.53
N ALA A 46 7.87 -7.02 1.39
CA ALA A 46 8.95 -7.96 1.07
C ALA A 46 9.04 -9.09 2.11
N LYS A 47 8.92 -8.77 3.40
CA LYS A 47 8.90 -9.77 4.48
C LYS A 47 7.69 -10.72 4.35
N ARG A 48 6.51 -10.19 4.04
CA ARG A 48 5.29 -11.01 3.86
C ARG A 48 5.43 -12.00 2.71
N TYR A 49 6.07 -11.59 1.61
CA TYR A 49 6.21 -12.42 0.41
C TYR A 49 7.58 -13.11 0.29
N ALA A 50 8.42 -13.07 1.33
CA ALA A 50 9.78 -13.62 1.30
C ALA A 50 9.87 -15.12 0.94
N GLY A 51 8.78 -15.88 1.17
CA GLY A 51 8.69 -17.29 0.75
C GLY A 51 8.77 -17.48 -0.76
N TRP A 52 8.31 -16.51 -1.56
CA TRP A 52 8.33 -16.57 -3.02
C TRP A 52 9.72 -16.31 -3.62
N SER A 53 10.59 -15.64 -2.86
CA SER A 53 11.99 -15.44 -3.26
C SER A 53 12.86 -16.69 -3.04
N ARG A 54 12.32 -17.75 -2.44
CA ARG A 54 13.01 -19.04 -2.26
C ARG A 54 12.93 -19.87 -3.53
N GLU A 55 13.82 -20.85 -3.63
CA GLU A 55 13.99 -21.72 -4.81
C GLU A 55 12.67 -22.26 -5.38
N VAL A 56 11.84 -22.91 -4.55
CA VAL A 56 10.55 -23.47 -4.99
C VAL A 56 9.58 -22.38 -5.44
N GLY A 57 9.54 -21.26 -4.72
CA GLY A 57 8.73 -20.11 -5.11
C GLY A 57 9.14 -19.56 -6.47
N GLN A 58 10.46 -19.45 -6.71
CA GLN A 58 11.01 -19.01 -7.99
C GLN A 58 10.75 -20.00 -9.12
N GLN A 59 10.90 -21.30 -8.89
CA GLN A 59 10.58 -22.34 -9.88
C GLN A 59 9.11 -22.30 -10.29
N ILE A 60 8.20 -22.05 -9.34
CA ILE A 60 6.77 -21.87 -9.63
C ILE A 60 6.55 -20.59 -10.45
N LEU A 61 7.12 -19.46 -10.02
CA LEU A 61 6.93 -18.16 -10.70
C LEU A 61 7.52 -18.13 -12.12
N GLN A 62 8.60 -18.86 -12.36
CA GLN A 62 9.24 -18.98 -13.66
C GLN A 62 8.57 -20.03 -14.57
N GLY A 63 7.51 -20.69 -14.11
CA GLY A 63 6.80 -21.72 -14.86
C GLY A 63 7.58 -23.04 -15.03
N GLN A 64 8.60 -23.26 -14.21
CA GLN A 64 9.45 -24.46 -14.24
C GLN A 64 8.84 -25.63 -13.47
N MET A 65 7.80 -25.39 -12.67
CA MET A 65 7.00 -26.42 -12.00
C MET A 65 5.59 -26.49 -12.58
N SER A 66 5.24 -27.66 -13.11
CA SER A 66 3.85 -28.02 -13.43
C SER A 66 3.02 -28.23 -12.16
N LEU A 67 1.69 -28.14 -12.27
CA LEU A 67 0.77 -28.42 -11.16
C LEU A 67 1.00 -29.79 -10.51
N ALA A 68 1.32 -30.82 -11.30
CA ALA A 68 1.59 -32.17 -10.80
C ALA A 68 2.89 -32.23 -9.96
N GLN A 69 3.92 -31.47 -10.35
CA GLN A 69 5.16 -31.38 -9.57
C GLN A 69 4.92 -30.61 -8.26
N THR A 70 4.14 -29.53 -8.30
CA THR A 70 3.78 -28.74 -7.11
C THR A 70 2.96 -29.55 -6.10
N ALA A 71 2.00 -30.35 -6.57
CA ALA A 71 1.21 -31.24 -5.70
C ALA A 71 2.09 -32.27 -5.00
N ARG A 72 2.96 -32.97 -5.75
CA ARG A 72 3.90 -33.95 -5.18
C ARG A 72 4.85 -33.29 -4.17
N TYR A 73 5.36 -32.11 -4.47
CA TYR A 73 6.22 -31.36 -3.54
C TYR A 73 5.48 -31.07 -2.22
N ALA A 74 4.22 -30.61 -2.29
CA ALA A 74 3.43 -30.33 -1.10
C ALA A 74 3.19 -31.58 -0.23
N GLU A 75 2.87 -32.72 -0.85
CA GLU A 75 2.68 -34.00 -0.17
C GLU A 75 3.99 -34.54 0.45
N GLN A 76 5.07 -34.57 -0.31
CA GLN A 76 6.38 -35.09 0.12
C GLN A 76 6.95 -34.31 1.31
N HIS A 77 6.75 -32.99 1.31
CA HIS A 77 7.23 -32.12 2.38
C HIS A 77 6.19 -31.91 3.50
N ASN A 78 5.03 -32.57 3.42
CA ASN A 78 3.91 -32.44 4.36
C ASN A 78 3.63 -30.96 4.71
N LEU A 79 3.52 -30.12 3.68
CA LEU A 79 3.38 -28.68 3.87
C LEU A 79 2.08 -28.37 4.61
N ASN A 80 2.21 -27.63 5.71
CA ASN A 80 1.08 -27.11 6.48
C ASN A 80 1.21 -25.59 6.64
N PRO A 81 0.97 -24.80 5.56
CA PRO A 81 1.15 -23.36 5.59
C PRO A 81 0.22 -22.72 6.61
N GLN A 82 0.77 -21.89 7.49
CA GLN A 82 -0.01 -21.09 8.44
C GLN A 82 -0.20 -19.68 7.90
N HIS A 83 -1.42 -19.17 8.00
CA HIS A 83 -1.71 -17.79 7.64
C HIS A 83 -0.93 -16.84 8.56
N GLN A 84 -0.34 -15.80 7.97
CA GLN A 84 0.31 -14.72 8.70
C GLN A 84 -0.57 -13.48 8.69
N SER A 85 -0.64 -12.81 9.85
CA SER A 85 -1.37 -11.55 10.00
C SER A 85 -0.93 -10.52 8.95
N GLY A 86 -1.90 -9.74 8.47
CA GLY A 86 -1.65 -8.62 7.56
C GLY A 86 -1.09 -7.38 8.26
N HIS A 87 -1.22 -7.31 9.59
CA HIS A 87 -0.82 -6.15 10.40
C HIS A 87 -1.42 -4.82 9.89
N GLN A 88 -2.68 -4.84 9.44
CA GLN A 88 -3.31 -3.69 8.81
C GLN A 88 -3.31 -2.46 9.71
N GLU A 89 -3.73 -2.60 10.96
CA GLU A 89 -3.83 -1.50 11.93
C GLU A 89 -2.44 -0.91 12.24
N LEU A 90 -1.41 -1.76 12.30
CA LEU A 90 -0.03 -1.31 12.48
C LEU A 90 0.47 -0.52 11.26
N LEU A 91 0.12 -0.95 10.05
CA LEU A 91 0.49 -0.28 8.81
C LEU A 91 -0.26 1.05 8.66
N GLU A 92 -1.53 1.12 9.05
CA GLU A 92 -2.30 2.36 9.09
C GLU A 92 -1.69 3.36 10.08
N ASN A 93 -1.28 2.91 11.27
CA ASN A 93 -0.57 3.75 12.24
C ASN A 93 0.78 4.26 11.71
N LEU A 94 1.51 3.42 10.95
CA LEU A 94 2.75 3.83 10.31
C LEU A 94 2.50 4.93 9.26
N VAL A 95 1.49 4.77 8.41
CA VAL A 95 1.11 5.83 7.44
C VAL A 95 0.71 7.12 8.16
N ASN A 96 -0.05 7.02 9.25
CA ASN A 96 -0.41 8.18 10.06
C ASN A 96 0.82 8.90 10.65
N ALA A 97 1.82 8.17 11.11
CA ALA A 97 3.08 8.76 11.57
C ALA A 97 3.71 9.62 10.46
N TYR A 98 3.75 9.14 9.21
CA TYR A 98 4.22 9.96 8.09
C TYR A 98 3.36 11.18 7.82
N LEU A 99 2.03 11.07 7.92
CA LEU A 99 1.13 12.19 7.65
C LEU A 99 1.28 13.31 8.67
N PHE A 100 1.43 12.97 9.96
CA PHE A 100 1.36 13.94 11.06
C PHE A 100 2.72 14.32 11.68
N GLU A 101 3.81 13.59 11.38
CA GLU A 101 5.20 13.97 11.73
C GLU A 101 5.91 14.67 10.56
#